data_AF-A0A934BS02-F1
#
_entry.id   AF-A0A934BS02-F1
#
_cell.length_a   1.000
_cell.length_b   1.000
_cell.length_c   1.000
_cell.angle_alpha   90.00
_cell.angle_beta   90.00
_cell.angle_gamma   90.00
#
_symmetry.space_group_name_H-M   'P 1'
#
loop_
_entity.id
_entity.type
_entity.pdbx_description
1 polymer ?
#
loop_
_entity_poly.entity_id
_entity_poly.type
_entity_poly.pdbx_seq_one_letter_code
_entity_poly.pdbx_strand_id
1 'polypeptide(L)'
;MRTSPIILLVLFVATPALHANPEFHRFIVKNSGRSVDCALCHVNRDGPEGTGPGQVGHLTPAELEKLGRARAALAPGMKPESPILNLFGNHIINSIGKQKFAELRLAPEQLAKTLPKDSDLDHDGIPDAQEYLDGTHPLMKSDGRPWLLFKNNLRTNLLQILLATGATVIGLFGLRHLLNGFAIAVNTDENDEDENKEQHP
;
A
#
# COMPACT_ATOMS: atom_id res chain seq x y z
N MET A 1 45.94 14.38 63.75
CA MET A 1 45.58 13.66 62.51
C MET A 1 44.07 13.53 62.46
N ARG A 2 43.39 14.31 61.61
CA ARG A 2 41.93 14.32 61.47
C ARG A 2 41.63 14.09 59.99
N THR A 3 41.14 12.91 59.64
CA THR A 3 40.82 12.51 58.27
C THR A 3 39.38 12.94 57.95
N SER A 4 39.22 13.85 57.00
CA SER A 4 37.91 14.18 56.40
C SER A 4 37.57 13.19 55.30
N PRO A 5 36.32 12.69 55.21
CA PRO A 5 35.88 11.95 54.04
C PRO A 5 35.47 12.94 52.94
N ILE A 6 36.12 12.84 51.78
CA ILE A 6 35.74 13.52 50.55
C ILE A 6 34.47 12.84 50.04
N ILE A 7 33.34 13.53 50.14
CA ILE A 7 32.07 13.11 49.54
C ILE A 7 32.16 13.36 48.03
N LEU A 8 32.33 12.29 47.26
CA LEU A 8 32.31 12.31 45.80
C LEU A 8 30.84 12.46 45.33
N LEU A 9 30.47 13.69 44.97
CA LEU A 9 29.18 13.98 44.35
C LEU A 9 29.18 13.45 42.91
N VAL A 10 28.56 12.29 42.69
CA VAL A 10 28.33 11.73 41.35
C VAL A 10 27.21 12.54 40.69
N LEU A 11 27.57 13.43 39.77
CA LEU A 11 26.64 14.15 38.92
C LEU A 11 26.08 13.15 37.88
N PHE A 12 24.85 12.69 38.08
CA PHE A 12 24.10 11.92 37.08
C PHE A 12 23.76 12.87 35.92
N VAL A 13 24.59 12.88 34.87
CA VAL A 13 24.25 13.54 33.61
C VAL A 13 23.15 12.69 32.96
N ALA A 14 21.89 13.13 33.12
CA ALA A 14 20.78 12.60 32.35
C ALA A 14 21.06 12.88 30.87
N THR A 15 21.44 11.85 30.13
CA THR A 15 21.51 11.91 28.67
C THR A 15 20.11 12.20 28.14
N PRO A 16 19.91 13.24 27.30
CA PRO A 16 18.61 13.44 26.68
C PRO A 16 18.33 12.22 25.82
N ALA A 17 17.22 11.54 26.08
CA ALA A 17 16.74 10.44 25.25
C ALA A 17 16.73 10.91 23.79
N LEU A 18 17.34 10.12 22.92
CA LEU A 18 17.42 10.34 21.49
C LEU A 18 16.00 10.63 20.97
N HIS A 19 15.81 11.83 20.44
CA HIS A 19 14.52 12.41 20.11
C HIS A 19 13.87 11.62 18.95
N ALA A 20 12.94 10.74 19.29
CA ALA A 20 12.01 10.07 18.37
C ALA A 20 10.58 10.47 18.74
N ASN A 21 9.61 10.34 17.81
CA ASN A 21 8.17 10.49 18.06
C ASN A 21 7.56 9.08 18.26
N PRO A 22 7.79 8.39 19.40
CA PRO A 22 7.34 7.02 19.60
C PRO A 22 5.81 6.90 19.65
N GLU A 23 5.08 7.99 19.92
CA GLU A 23 3.63 8.02 19.96
C GLU A 23 3.01 7.56 18.64
N PHE A 24 3.64 7.89 17.51
CA PHE A 24 3.16 7.51 16.20
C PHE A 24 3.32 6.00 15.98
N HIS A 25 4.53 5.46 16.23
CA HIS A 25 4.78 4.03 16.13
C HIS A 25 3.89 3.24 17.10
N ARG A 26 3.74 3.70 18.35
CA ARG A 26 2.86 3.06 19.35
C ARG A 26 1.40 3.08 18.93
N PHE A 27 0.91 4.18 18.35
CA PHE A 27 -0.45 4.26 17.86
C PHE A 27 -0.70 3.26 16.74
N ILE A 28 0.18 3.22 15.74
CA ILE A 28 0.05 2.29 14.62
C ILE A 28 0.10 0.85 15.11
N VAL A 29 1.12 0.47 15.89
CA VAL A 29 1.22 -0.90 16.45
C VAL A 29 -0.01 -1.27 17.26
N LYS A 30 -0.55 -0.34 18.06
CA LYS A 30 -1.78 -0.57 18.85
C LYS A 30 -3.02 -0.73 17.96
N ASN A 31 -3.13 0.05 16.88
CA ASN A 31 -4.33 0.09 16.04
C ASN A 31 -4.35 -1.03 14.99
N SER A 32 -3.21 -1.31 14.37
CA SER A 32 -3.09 -2.29 13.28
C SER A 32 -2.50 -3.63 13.70
N GLY A 33 -1.78 -3.68 14.82
CA GLY A 33 -0.94 -4.84 15.18
C GLY A 33 0.32 -4.98 14.33
N ARG A 34 0.61 -4.04 13.42
CA ARG A 34 1.79 -4.06 12.54
C ARG A 34 2.86 -3.10 13.04
N SER A 35 4.11 -3.55 13.00
CA SER A 35 5.27 -2.66 13.13
C SER A 35 5.54 -2.02 11.78
N VAL A 36 5.51 -0.69 11.72
CA VAL A 36 5.83 0.07 10.50
C VAL A 36 7.19 0.74 10.63
N ASP A 37 7.96 0.76 9.53
CA ASP A 37 9.17 1.58 9.41
C ASP A 37 8.74 3.05 9.23
N CYS A 38 8.84 3.80 10.32
CA CYS A 38 8.13 5.05 10.47
C CYS A 38 9.05 6.24 10.20
N ALA A 39 9.02 6.76 8.97
CA ALA A 39 9.70 8.00 8.61
C ALA A 39 9.27 9.20 9.50
N LEU A 40 8.03 9.17 9.99
CA LEU A 40 7.41 10.17 10.90
C LEU A 40 7.94 10.10 12.34
N CYS A 41 8.60 9.01 12.70
CA CYS A 41 9.09 8.75 14.05
C CYS A 41 10.47 9.38 14.27
N HIS A 42 11.12 9.89 13.23
CA HIS A 42 12.36 10.66 13.32
C HIS A 42 12.08 12.15 13.53
N VAL A 43 12.90 12.81 14.36
CA VAL A 43 12.68 14.22 14.77
C VAL A 43 13.28 15.24 13.80
N ASN A 44 14.11 14.82 12.84
CA ASN A 44 14.75 15.73 11.91
C ASN A 44 13.71 16.47 11.04
N ARG A 45 13.52 17.76 11.31
CA ARG A 45 12.50 18.61 10.66
C ARG A 45 12.79 18.82 9.18
N ASP A 46 14.04 18.64 8.79
CA ASP A 46 14.55 18.92 7.45
C ASP A 46 14.61 17.69 6.54
N GLY A 47 14.31 16.50 7.07
CA GLY A 47 14.41 15.22 6.37
C GLY A 47 15.68 14.43 6.69
N PRO A 48 15.85 13.24 6.11
CA PRO A 48 17.06 12.44 6.30
C PRO A 48 18.26 13.14 5.64
N GLU A 49 19.32 13.36 6.43
CA GLU A 49 20.59 13.91 5.97
C GLU A 49 21.52 12.80 5.45
N GLY A 50 22.32 13.11 4.43
CA GLY A 50 23.27 12.18 3.80
C GLY A 50 23.21 12.19 2.28
N THR A 51 23.92 11.26 1.63
CA THR A 51 24.13 11.19 0.17
C THR A 51 23.40 10.03 -0.51
N GLY A 52 22.60 9.26 0.24
CA GLY A 52 21.76 8.20 -0.30
C GLY A 52 20.50 8.73 -1.01
N PRO A 53 19.82 7.88 -1.81
CA PRO A 53 18.57 8.27 -2.47
C PRO A 53 17.54 8.80 -1.48
N GLY A 54 16.90 9.93 -1.80
CA GLY A 54 15.93 10.59 -0.92
C GLY A 54 16.52 11.42 0.22
N GLN A 55 17.85 11.52 0.32
CA GLN A 55 18.54 12.36 1.30
C GLN A 55 18.98 13.70 0.68
N VAL A 56 19.06 14.74 1.51
CA VAL A 56 19.33 16.13 1.06
C VAL A 56 20.62 16.25 0.23
N GLY A 57 21.67 15.50 0.58
CA GLY A 57 22.97 15.55 -0.09
C GLY A 57 23.05 14.81 -1.42
N HIS A 58 22.01 14.06 -1.81
CA HIS A 58 21.89 13.45 -3.14
C HIS A 58 21.16 14.35 -4.15
N LEU A 59 20.56 15.45 -3.68
CA LEU A 59 19.73 16.31 -4.52
C LEU A 59 20.56 17.18 -5.46
N THR A 60 20.12 17.25 -6.71
CA THR A 60 20.64 18.20 -7.70
C THR A 60 20.34 19.66 -7.30
N PRO A 61 21.04 20.66 -7.86
CA PRO A 61 20.73 22.06 -7.59
C PRO A 61 19.27 22.45 -7.87
N ALA A 62 18.66 21.90 -8.92
CA ALA A 62 17.26 22.14 -9.26
C ALA A 62 16.30 21.52 -8.21
N GLU A 63 16.64 20.33 -7.69
CA GLU A 63 15.88 19.68 -6.63
C GLU A 63 16.03 20.41 -5.28
N LEU A 64 17.20 20.96 -4.98
CA LEU A 64 17.41 21.81 -3.81
C LEU A 64 16.55 23.07 -3.87
N GLU A 65 16.43 23.70 -5.05
CA GLU A 65 15.53 24.83 -5.24
C GLU A 65 14.05 24.41 -5.06
N LYS A 66 13.67 23.26 -5.63
CA LYS A 66 12.33 22.67 -5.48
C LYS A 66 12.02 22.39 -4.00
N LEU A 67 12.98 21.84 -3.27
CA LEU A 67 12.91 21.61 -1.83
C LEU A 67 12.78 22.94 -1.07
N GLY A 68 13.51 23.98 -1.46
CA GLY A 68 13.38 25.33 -0.90
C GLY A 68 11.96 25.89 -1.04
N ARG A 69 11.39 25.81 -2.25
CA ARG A 69 9.99 26.18 -2.52
C ARG A 69 9.02 25.36 -1.67
N ALA A 70 9.25 24.05 -1.56
CA ALA A 70 8.42 23.16 -0.75
C ALA A 70 8.51 23.46 0.74
N ARG A 71 9.68 23.86 1.24
CA ARG A 71 9.87 24.26 2.64
C ARG A 71 9.16 25.57 2.96
N ALA A 72 9.10 26.50 2.01
CA ALA A 72 8.43 27.80 2.15
C ALA A 72 6.90 27.73 2.01
N ALA A 73 6.36 26.70 1.35
CA ALA A 73 4.93 26.49 1.16
C ALA A 73 4.26 25.98 2.45
N LEU A 74 3.82 26.91 3.30
CA LEU A 74 3.21 26.63 4.59
C LEU A 74 1.68 26.40 4.52
N ALA A 75 1.01 27.06 3.59
CA ALA A 75 -0.46 27.04 3.42
C ALA A 75 -0.94 25.91 2.48
N PRO A 76 -2.15 25.36 2.69
CA PRO A 76 -2.76 24.40 1.76
C PRO A 76 -3.00 25.03 0.38
N GLY A 77 -2.93 24.22 -0.68
CA GLY A 77 -3.18 24.67 -2.06
C GLY A 77 -1.98 25.22 -2.84
N MET A 78 -0.84 25.48 -2.18
CA MET A 78 0.43 25.83 -2.85
C MET A 78 1.05 24.66 -3.64
N LYS A 79 0.50 23.45 -3.48
CA LYS A 79 0.90 22.16 -4.07
C LYS A 79 2.42 21.98 -4.28
N PRO A 80 3.25 22.23 -3.24
CA PRO A 80 4.69 22.04 -3.37
C PRO A 80 5.04 20.56 -3.51
N GLU A 81 5.77 20.19 -4.55
CA GLU A 81 6.38 18.87 -4.62
C GLU A 81 7.76 18.89 -3.96
N SER A 82 7.92 18.15 -2.86
CA SER A 82 9.22 17.95 -2.24
C SER A 82 9.92 16.71 -2.84
N PRO A 83 11.18 16.81 -3.30
CA PRO A 83 11.93 15.66 -3.81
C PRO A 83 12.34 14.66 -2.71
N ILE A 84 12.21 15.04 -1.44
CA ILE A 84 12.51 14.18 -0.28
C ILE A 84 11.28 13.36 0.14
N LEU A 85 10.08 13.86 -0.15
CA LEU A 85 8.85 13.15 0.19
C LEU A 85 8.49 12.18 -0.94
N ASN A 86 8.03 10.99 -0.57
CA ASN A 86 7.37 10.11 -1.53
C ASN A 86 6.01 10.70 -1.95
N LEU A 87 5.32 10.02 -2.87
CA LEU A 87 4.04 10.48 -3.41
C LEU A 87 3.00 10.69 -2.30
N PHE A 88 2.90 9.75 -1.34
CA PHE A 88 1.98 9.86 -0.20
C PHE A 88 2.29 11.08 0.68
N GLY A 89 3.56 11.29 1.04
CA GLY A 89 3.98 12.46 1.82
C GLY A 89 3.66 13.78 1.12
N ASN A 90 3.92 13.88 -0.19
CA ASN A 90 3.53 15.04 -0.98
C ASN A 90 2.00 15.21 -1.04
N HIS A 91 1.25 14.12 -1.17
CA HIS A 91 -0.21 14.14 -1.17
C HIS A 91 -0.78 14.68 0.16
N ILE A 92 -0.22 14.27 1.31
CA ILE A 92 -0.59 14.81 2.63
C ILE A 92 -0.34 16.33 2.67
N ILE A 93 0.87 16.78 2.32
CA ILE A 93 1.20 18.21 2.37
C ILE A 93 0.32 19.03 1.42
N ASN A 94 0.01 18.49 0.24
CA ASN A 94 -0.84 19.16 -0.74
C ASN A 94 -2.31 19.25 -0.30
N SER A 95 -2.81 18.25 0.42
CA SER A 95 -4.19 18.18 0.87
C SER A 95 -4.46 19.02 2.12
N ILE A 96 -3.64 18.87 3.17
CA ILE A 96 -3.89 19.51 4.47
C ILE A 96 -2.97 20.71 4.76
N GLY A 97 -1.87 20.86 4.00
CA GLY A 97 -0.88 21.90 4.22
C GLY A 97 0.17 21.54 5.28
N LYS A 98 1.37 22.10 5.14
CA LYS A 98 2.51 21.80 6.02
C LYS A 98 2.29 22.24 7.46
N GLN A 99 1.64 23.39 7.69
CA GLN A 99 1.31 23.85 9.04
C GLN A 99 0.38 22.88 9.76
N LYS A 100 -0.73 22.50 9.11
CA LYS A 100 -1.68 21.55 9.69
C LYS A 100 -1.07 20.19 9.91
N PHE A 101 -0.26 19.71 8.97
CA PHE A 101 0.49 18.47 9.14
C PHE A 101 1.42 18.52 10.36
N ALA A 102 2.16 19.63 10.56
CA ALA A 102 3.05 19.79 11.71
C ALA A 102 2.28 19.77 13.04
N GLU A 103 1.07 20.35 13.11
CA GLU A 103 0.19 20.28 14.28
C GLU A 103 -0.32 18.85 14.53
N LEU A 104 -0.75 18.16 13.48
CA LEU A 104 -1.39 16.84 13.57
C LEU A 104 -0.38 15.69 13.68
N ARG A 105 0.91 15.94 13.46
CA ARG A 105 1.96 14.91 13.52
C ARG A 105 1.99 14.18 14.87
N LEU A 106 1.69 14.88 15.96
CA LEU A 106 1.64 14.34 17.31
C LEU A 106 0.28 13.70 17.66
N ALA A 107 -0.71 13.77 16.76
CA ALA A 107 -2.06 13.28 16.93
C ALA A 107 -2.45 12.37 15.75
N PRO A 108 -1.89 11.15 15.65
CA PRO A 108 -2.04 10.29 14.48
C PRO A 108 -3.49 9.93 14.13
N GLU A 109 -4.35 9.77 15.14
CA GLU A 109 -5.79 9.56 14.93
C GLU A 109 -6.47 10.77 14.26
N GLN A 110 -6.06 11.99 14.61
CA GLN A 110 -6.59 13.21 14.00
C GLN A 110 -6.02 13.43 12.60
N LEU A 111 -4.75 13.06 12.38
CA LEU A 111 -4.16 13.06 11.05
C LEU A 111 -4.97 12.18 10.10
N ALA A 112 -5.24 10.93 10.47
CA ALA A 112 -6.06 10.00 9.67
C ALA A 112 -7.43 10.58 9.29
N LYS A 113 -8.10 11.28 10.23
CA LYS A 113 -9.41 11.90 9.99
C LYS A 113 -9.36 13.09 9.02
N THR A 114 -8.19 13.73 8.89
CA THR A 114 -7.99 14.91 8.05
C THR A 114 -7.50 14.54 6.65
N LEU A 115 -7.00 13.31 6.46
CA LEU A 115 -6.61 12.82 5.13
C LEU A 115 -7.82 12.76 4.18
N PRO A 116 -7.61 13.01 2.87
CA PRO A 116 -8.67 12.86 1.87
C PRO A 116 -9.24 11.44 1.87
N LYS A 117 -10.57 11.32 2.01
CA LYS A 117 -11.25 10.03 2.17
C LYS A 117 -11.43 9.27 0.85
N ASP A 118 -11.32 10.01 -0.25
CA ASP A 118 -11.45 9.55 -1.62
C ASP A 118 -10.09 9.28 -2.28
N SER A 119 -8.98 9.53 -1.58
CA SER A 119 -7.64 9.20 -2.08
C SER A 119 -7.35 7.71 -1.93
N ASP A 120 -6.89 7.13 -3.04
CA ASP A 120 -6.45 5.74 -3.22
C ASP A 120 -5.32 5.80 -4.26
N LEU A 121 -4.11 6.09 -3.79
CA LEU A 121 -2.98 6.45 -4.67
C LEU A 121 -2.50 5.28 -5.50
N ASP A 122 -2.57 4.06 -4.98
CA ASP A 122 -2.19 2.87 -5.70
C ASP A 122 -3.35 2.18 -6.43
N HIS A 123 -4.60 2.59 -6.20
CA HIS A 123 -5.79 2.10 -6.87
C HIS A 123 -6.10 0.62 -6.57
N ASP A 124 -5.85 0.16 -5.35
CA ASP A 124 -6.22 -1.18 -4.87
C ASP A 124 -7.65 -1.25 -4.27
N GLY A 125 -8.32 -0.09 -4.21
CA GLY A 125 -9.68 0.07 -3.68
C GLY A 125 -9.75 0.25 -2.16
N ILE A 126 -8.62 0.40 -1.48
CA ILE A 126 -8.53 0.74 -0.06
C ILE A 126 -8.11 2.21 0.03
N PRO A 127 -8.89 3.09 0.71
CA PRO A 127 -8.49 4.49 0.83
C PRO A 127 -7.19 4.67 1.60
N ASP A 128 -6.32 5.59 1.18
CA ASP A 128 -5.01 5.85 1.81
C ASP A 128 -5.15 6.15 3.32
N ALA A 129 -6.25 6.81 3.71
CA ALA A 129 -6.54 7.13 5.11
C ALA A 129 -6.81 5.87 5.96
N GLN A 130 -7.43 4.85 5.35
CA GLN A 130 -7.67 3.55 5.97
C GLN A 130 -6.36 2.77 6.05
N GLU A 131 -5.54 2.80 5.00
CA GLU A 131 -4.23 2.15 4.99
C GLU A 131 -3.27 2.73 6.02
N TYR A 132 -3.27 4.05 6.18
CA TYR A 132 -2.57 4.74 7.25
C TYR A 132 -2.96 4.18 8.63
N LEU A 133 -4.26 3.97 8.87
CA LEU A 133 -4.75 3.40 10.14
C LEU A 133 -4.41 1.91 10.28
N ASP A 134 -4.47 1.17 9.17
CA ASP A 134 -4.16 -0.26 9.11
C ASP A 134 -2.65 -0.54 9.10
N GLY A 135 -1.80 0.50 9.10
CA GLY A 135 -0.35 0.37 9.03
C GLY A 135 0.11 -0.37 7.78
N THR A 136 -0.62 -0.20 6.68
CA THR A 136 -0.29 -0.74 5.35
C THR A 136 0.27 0.39 4.47
N HIS A 137 0.75 0.07 3.27
CA HIS A 137 1.54 1.00 2.46
C HIS A 137 0.72 1.63 1.32
N PRO A 138 0.40 2.95 1.35
CA PRO A 138 -0.50 3.61 0.40
C PRO A 138 -0.03 3.75 -1.06
N LEU A 139 1.07 3.08 -1.42
CA LEU A 139 1.67 3.12 -2.75
C LEU A 139 1.95 1.70 -3.28
N MET A 140 1.48 0.67 -2.56
CA MET A 140 1.77 -0.73 -2.84
C MET A 140 0.49 -1.55 -2.81
N LYS A 141 -0.08 -1.80 -3.99
CA LYS A 141 -1.33 -2.55 -4.21
C LYS A 141 -1.45 -3.91 -3.51
N SER A 142 -0.32 -4.50 -3.12
CA SER A 142 -0.24 -5.82 -2.48
C SER A 142 -0.08 -5.75 -0.96
N ASP A 143 0.16 -4.57 -0.39
CA ASP A 143 0.28 -4.37 1.04
C ASP A 143 -0.97 -3.69 1.58
N GLY A 144 -1.98 -4.51 1.87
CA GLY A 144 -3.26 -4.09 2.42
C GLY A 144 -3.80 -5.16 3.36
N ARG A 145 -5.01 -4.97 3.89
CA ARG A 145 -5.68 -6.03 4.66
C ARG A 145 -6.09 -7.16 3.70
N PRO A 146 -5.66 -8.42 3.93
CA PRO A 146 -5.84 -9.50 2.95
C PRO A 146 -7.29 -9.69 2.49
N TRP A 147 -8.26 -9.59 3.40
CA TRP A 147 -9.67 -9.75 3.07
C TRP A 147 -10.26 -8.57 2.29
N LEU A 148 -9.81 -7.33 2.57
CA LEU A 148 -10.23 -6.15 1.81
C LEU A 148 -9.67 -6.22 0.39
N LEU A 149 -8.37 -6.51 0.26
CA LEU A 149 -7.73 -6.74 -1.03
C LEU A 149 -8.45 -7.83 -1.84
N PHE A 150 -8.72 -8.98 -1.23
CA PHE A 150 -9.44 -10.06 -1.90
C PHE A 150 -10.83 -9.60 -2.36
N LYS A 151 -11.60 -8.95 -1.50
CA LYS A 151 -12.95 -8.46 -1.84
C LYS A 151 -12.91 -7.42 -2.97
N ASN A 152 -11.98 -6.49 -2.92
CA ASN A 152 -11.80 -5.46 -3.95
C ASN A 152 -11.39 -6.07 -5.28
N ASN A 153 -10.37 -6.94 -5.28
CA ASN A 153 -9.93 -7.68 -6.47
C ASN A 153 -11.05 -8.54 -7.04
N LEU A 154 -11.81 -9.25 -6.21
CA LEU A 154 -12.96 -10.06 -6.65
C LEU A 154 -14.03 -9.19 -7.30
N ARG A 155 -14.35 -8.03 -6.72
CA ARG A 155 -15.34 -7.10 -7.26
C ARG A 155 -14.89 -6.52 -8.60
N THR A 156 -13.65 -6.04 -8.69
CA THR A 156 -13.09 -5.43 -9.91
C THR A 156 -12.99 -6.44 -11.05
N ASN A 157 -12.63 -7.69 -10.75
CA ASN A 157 -12.46 -8.74 -11.76
C ASN A 157 -13.71 -9.61 -11.95
N LEU A 158 -14.84 -9.31 -11.29
CA LEU A 158 -16.03 -10.16 -11.31
C LEU A 158 -16.52 -10.46 -12.72
N LEU A 159 -16.56 -9.44 -13.59
CA LEU A 159 -16.99 -9.60 -14.97
C LEU A 159 -16.06 -10.55 -15.74
N GLN A 160 -14.74 -10.38 -15.59
CA GLN A 160 -13.76 -11.25 -16.25
C GLN A 160 -13.86 -12.70 -15.74
N ILE A 161 -14.06 -12.89 -14.43
CA ILE A 161 -14.26 -14.19 -13.82
C ILE A 161 -15.53 -14.85 -14.38
N LEU A 162 -16.63 -14.09 -14.50
CA LEU A 162 -17.88 -14.60 -15.06
C LEU A 162 -17.73 -14.97 -16.55
N LEU A 163 -17.06 -14.13 -17.34
CA LEU A 163 -16.79 -14.42 -18.75
C LEU A 163 -15.90 -15.65 -18.92
N ALA A 164 -14.82 -15.76 -18.15
CA ALA A 164 -13.93 -16.90 -18.18
C ALA A 164 -14.68 -18.18 -17.80
N THR A 165 -15.47 -18.14 -16.72
CA THR A 165 -16.31 -19.26 -16.29
C THR A 165 -17.31 -19.66 -17.37
N GLY A 166 -18.00 -18.68 -17.97
CA GLY A 166 -18.95 -18.91 -19.07
C GLY A 166 -18.27 -19.54 -20.28
N ALA A 167 -17.11 -19.04 -20.68
CA ALA A 167 -16.33 -19.59 -21.79
C ALA A 167 -15.89 -21.04 -21.50
N THR A 168 -15.44 -21.33 -20.28
CA THR A 168 -15.10 -22.71 -19.88
C THR A 168 -16.31 -23.63 -19.93
N VAL A 169 -17.47 -23.21 -19.41
CA VAL A 169 -18.70 -24.02 -19.42
C VAL A 169 -19.19 -24.27 -20.85
N ILE A 170 -19.25 -23.24 -21.68
CA ILE A 170 -19.67 -23.35 -23.08
C ILE A 170 -18.69 -24.22 -23.86
N GLY A 171 -17.38 -24.07 -23.64
CA GLY A 171 -16.35 -24.90 -24.28
C GLY A 171 -16.48 -26.38 -23.91
N LEU A 172 -16.67 -26.69 -22.63
CA LEU A 172 -16.90 -28.07 -22.17
C LEU A 172 -18.21 -28.64 -22.72
N PHE A 173 -19.27 -27.84 -22.77
CA PHE A 173 -20.55 -28.23 -23.38
C PHE A 173 -20.41 -28.54 -24.87
N GLY A 174 -19.74 -27.65 -25.62
CA GLY A 174 -19.49 -27.84 -27.05
C GLY A 174 -18.63 -29.07 -27.33
N LEU A 175 -17.59 -29.30 -26.53
CA LEU A 175 -16.74 -30.49 -26.65
C LEU A 175 -17.54 -31.77 -26.41
N ARG A 176 -18.37 -31.82 -25.35
CA ARG A 176 -19.24 -32.97 -25.08
C ARG A 176 -20.20 -33.23 -26.24
N HIS A 177 -20.79 -32.18 -26.81
CA HIS A 177 -21.72 -32.32 -27.93
C HIS A 177 -21.02 -32.84 -29.19
N LEU A 178 -19.83 -32.32 -29.48
CA LEU A 178 -18.99 -32.77 -30.60
C LEU A 178 -18.61 -34.25 -30.47
N LEU A 179 -18.14 -34.67 -29.29
CA LEU A 179 -17.78 -36.07 -29.03
C LEU A 179 -18.97 -37.00 -29.16
N ASN A 180 -20.15 -36.60 -28.66
CA ASN A 180 -21.38 -37.37 -28.85
C ASN A 180 -21.77 -37.46 -30.34
N GLY A 181 -21.59 -36.38 -31.10
CA GLY A 181 -21.81 -36.38 -32.55
C GLY A 181 -20.92 -37.40 -33.27
N PHE A 182 -19.62 -37.43 -32.95
CA PHE A 182 -18.70 -38.43 -33.51
C PHE A 182 -19.07 -39.85 -33.10
N ALA A 183 -19.47 -40.09 -31.85
CA ALA A 183 -19.88 -41.41 -31.40
C ALA A 183 -21.13 -41.93 -32.16
N ILE A 184 -22.10 -41.05 -32.43
CA ILE A 184 -23.29 -41.42 -33.20
C ILE A 184 -22.93 -41.74 -34.66
N ALA A 185 -22.06 -40.94 -35.28
CA ALA A 185 -21.63 -41.17 -36.66
C ALA A 185 -20.94 -42.53 -36.83
N VAL A 186 -19.99 -42.86 -35.95
CA VAL A 186 -19.28 -44.16 -35.98
C VAL A 186 -20.24 -45.34 -35.85
N ASN A 187 -21.19 -45.28 -34.92
CA ASN A 187 -22.16 -46.37 -34.73
C ASN A 187 -23.16 -46.50 -35.90
N THR A 188 -23.37 -45.45 -36.69
CA THR A 188 -24.27 -45.51 -37.86
C THR A 188 -23.59 -46.26 -39.00
N ASP A 189 -22.31 -45.97 -39.25
CA ASP A 189 -21.51 -46.68 -40.25
C ASP A 189 -21.41 -48.19 -39.96
N GLU A 190 -21.28 -48.61 -38.70
CA GLU A 190 -21.26 -50.03 -38.33
C GLU A 190 -22.61 -50.74 -38.58
N ASN A 191 -23.73 -50.10 -38.25
CA ASN A 191 -25.06 -50.70 -38.47
C ASN A 191 -25.43 -50.79 -39.97
N ASP A 192 -25.03 -49.80 -40.77
CA ASP A 192 -25.27 -49.80 -42.22
C ASP A 192 -24.43 -50.89 -42.94
N GLU A 193 -23.25 -51.24 -42.43
CA GLU A 193 -22.43 -52.35 -42.94
C GLU A 193 -22.99 -53.73 -42.58
N ASP A 194 -23.65 -53.87 -41.42
CA ASP A 194 -24.21 -55.14 -40.95
C ASP A 194 -25.58 -55.45 -41.59
N GLU A 195 -26.46 -54.44 -41.79
CA GLU A 195 -27.72 -54.62 -42.55
C GLU A 195 -27.46 -55.05 -44.00
N ASN A 196 -26.40 -54.54 -44.63
CA ASN A 196 -26.07 -54.88 -46.01
C ASN A 196 -25.48 -56.29 -46.16
N LYS A 197 -24.97 -56.90 -45.07
CA LYS A 197 -24.50 -58.30 -45.05
C LYS A 197 -25.62 -59.31 -44.81
N GLU A 198 -26.68 -58.95 -44.07
CA GLU A 198 -27.83 -59.85 -43.85
C GLU A 198 -28.77 -59.97 -45.07
N GLN A 199 -28.72 -59.01 -46.00
CA GLN A 199 -29.57 -59.02 -47.20
C GLN A 199 -29.05 -59.93 -48.34
N HIS A 200 -27.86 -60.54 -48.21
CA HIS A 200 -27.28 -61.44 -49.21
C HIS A 200 -26.69 -62.73 -48.59
N PRO A 201 -27.49 -63.80 -48.41
CA PRO A 201 -26.98 -65.17 -48.26
C PRO A 201 -26.51 -65.78 -49.60
#